data_AF-A0A482ZVV8-F1
#
_entry.id   AF-A0A482ZVV8-F1
#
_cell.length_a   1.000
_cell.length_b   1.000
_cell.length_c   1.000
_cell.angle_alpha   90.00
_cell.angle_beta   90.00
_cell.angle_gamma   90.00
#
_symmetry.space_group_name_H-M   'P 1'
#
loop_
_entity.id
_entity.type
_entity.pdbx_description
1 polymer ?
#
loop_
_entity_poly.entity_id
_entity_poly.type
_entity_poly.pdbx_seq_one_letter_code
_entity_poly.pdbx_strand_id
1 'polypeptide(L)'
;MFCTKCGTKLSASDRFCNSCGATTLSDVTSEPLIDEPQSPLALTETTIAQVNEAVAQVRPWVRYWARMFDVMLFSLPVGLVIGLLFPDAFAKPESEQLLGILILFSWTFVESILLVAFGTTPGKWLFQTRFVLTSGTVFTFSEALSRSVKVWWRGLGIGFPLVSLITMIVAYNKLTNNQHTSWDKDAGIIIKHERIGVPRVIVAITFFVLYFALIVAGSVIDA
;
A
#
# COMPACT_ATOMS: atom_id res chain seq x y z
N MET A 1 24.75 -65.69 -2.06
CA MET A 1 23.63 -64.77 -1.74
C MET A 1 22.56 -64.88 -2.82
N PHE A 2 21.32 -64.44 -2.60
CA PHE A 2 20.25 -64.48 -3.60
C PHE A 2 19.80 -63.06 -3.95
N CYS A 3 19.43 -62.82 -5.21
CA CYS A 3 18.91 -61.53 -5.65
C CYS A 3 17.55 -61.25 -5.02
N THR A 4 17.39 -60.08 -4.40
CA THR A 4 16.14 -59.66 -3.75
C THR A 4 14.99 -59.37 -4.73
N LYS A 5 15.30 -59.20 -6.02
CA LYS A 5 14.31 -58.92 -7.08
C LYS A 5 13.79 -60.17 -7.79
N CYS A 6 14.64 -61.16 -8.07
CA CYS A 6 14.24 -62.33 -8.89
C CYS A 6 14.58 -63.69 -8.25
N GLY A 7 15.24 -63.72 -7.09
CA GLY A 7 15.56 -64.97 -6.38
C GLY A 7 16.72 -65.78 -6.98
N THR A 8 17.36 -65.34 -8.07
CA THR A 8 18.52 -66.03 -8.66
C THR A 8 19.73 -65.98 -7.73
N LYS A 9 20.50 -67.08 -7.65
CA LYS A 9 21.73 -67.17 -6.85
C LYS A 9 22.82 -66.28 -7.45
N LEU A 10 23.41 -65.43 -6.61
CA LEU A 10 24.49 -64.49 -6.94
C LEU A 10 25.82 -65.01 -6.43
N SER A 11 26.88 -64.78 -7.21
CA SER A 11 28.28 -64.95 -6.78
C SER A 11 28.72 -63.77 -5.92
N ALA A 12 29.72 -63.98 -5.06
CA ALA A 12 30.20 -62.97 -4.10
C ALA A 12 30.87 -61.75 -4.77
N SER A 13 31.19 -61.84 -6.07
CA SER A 13 31.82 -60.77 -6.86
C SER A 13 30.88 -60.10 -7.88
N ASP A 14 29.60 -60.49 -7.92
CA ASP A 14 28.67 -59.96 -8.91
C ASP A 14 28.18 -58.57 -8.50
N ARG A 15 28.50 -57.54 -9.31
CA ARG A 15 28.03 -56.15 -9.15
C ARG A 15 26.57 -55.93 -9.58
N PHE A 16 26.05 -56.84 -10.40
CA PHE A 16 24.66 -56.83 -10.89
C PHE A 16 24.17 -58.26 -11.08
N CYS A 17 22.86 -58.46 -10.99
CA CYS A 17 22.24 -59.74 -11.26
C CYS A 17 22.20 -60.02 -12.78
N ASN A 18 22.90 -61.06 -13.23
CA ASN A 18 22.96 -61.45 -14.64
C ASN A 18 21.60 -61.90 -15.24
N SER A 19 20.59 -62.12 -14.39
CA SER A 19 19.28 -62.60 -14.84
C SER A 19 18.23 -61.48 -14.95
N CYS A 20 18.29 -60.44 -14.11
CA CYS A 20 17.28 -59.37 -14.09
C CYS A 20 17.86 -57.94 -14.12
N GLY A 21 19.19 -57.79 -14.07
CA GLY A 21 19.87 -56.49 -14.14
C GLY A 21 19.87 -55.67 -12.85
N ALA A 22 19.35 -56.17 -11.73
CA ALA A 22 19.37 -55.45 -10.45
C ALA A 22 20.79 -55.32 -9.88
N THR A 23 21.19 -54.12 -9.45
CA THR A 23 22.48 -53.86 -8.79
C THR A 23 22.52 -54.44 -7.39
N THR A 24 23.65 -55.04 -7.03
CA THR A 24 23.87 -55.64 -5.70
C THR A 24 24.45 -54.59 -4.76
N LEU A 25 23.94 -54.54 -3.52
CA LEU A 25 24.15 -53.46 -2.53
C LEU A 25 25.56 -53.46 -1.90
N SER A 26 26.62 -53.44 -2.70
CA SER A 26 27.99 -53.36 -2.18
C SER A 26 28.96 -52.74 -3.19
N ASP A 27 28.71 -51.48 -3.56
CA ASP A 27 29.74 -50.63 -4.17
C ASP A 27 29.38 -49.14 -4.05
N VAL A 28 29.65 -48.53 -2.89
CA VAL A 28 29.92 -47.07 -2.78
C VAL A 28 31.00 -46.86 -1.72
N THR A 29 32.26 -47.14 -2.09
CA THR A 29 33.43 -46.56 -1.41
C THR A 29 34.48 -46.20 -2.46
N SER A 30 34.45 -44.95 -2.92
CA SER A 30 35.63 -44.18 -3.37
C SER A 30 35.22 -42.72 -3.67
N GLU A 31 35.61 -41.83 -2.76
CA GLU A 31 35.58 -40.35 -2.79
C GLU A 31 36.58 -39.81 -3.86
N PRO A 32 36.35 -38.66 -4.56
CA PRO A 32 36.60 -37.33 -3.96
C PRO A 32 35.83 -36.12 -4.54
N LEU A 33 35.52 -35.16 -3.66
CA LEU A 33 35.75 -33.70 -3.80
C LEU A 33 34.95 -33.03 -2.68
N ILE A 34 35.66 -32.66 -1.61
CA ILE A 34 35.15 -31.73 -0.60
C ILE A 34 35.10 -30.38 -1.30
N ASP A 35 33.94 -30.03 -1.84
CA ASP A 35 33.58 -28.63 -1.95
C ASP A 35 33.43 -28.10 -0.52
N GLU A 36 34.16 -27.02 -0.27
CA GLU A 36 34.20 -26.22 0.95
C GLU A 36 32.81 -26.15 1.63
N PRO A 37 32.71 -26.28 2.97
CA PRO A 37 31.42 -26.18 3.63
C PRO A 37 30.81 -24.82 3.28
N GLN A 38 29.76 -24.85 2.44
CA GLN A 38 28.98 -23.65 2.16
C GLN A 38 28.56 -23.09 3.51
N SER A 39 29.13 -21.94 3.82
CA SER A 39 28.90 -21.19 5.02
C SER A 39 27.39 -21.16 5.33
N PRO A 40 26.97 -21.39 6.58
CA PRO A 40 25.59 -21.19 7.00
C PRO A 40 25.03 -19.78 6.65
N LEU A 41 25.91 -18.82 6.32
CA LEU A 41 25.56 -17.46 5.94
C LEU A 41 24.78 -17.32 4.62
N ALA A 42 24.93 -18.23 3.65
CA ALA A 42 24.29 -18.07 2.34
C ALA A 42 22.77 -18.35 2.39
N LEU A 43 22.35 -19.26 3.28
CA LEU A 43 20.94 -19.48 3.60
C LEU A 43 20.36 -18.35 4.47
N THR A 44 21.20 -17.60 5.19
CA THR A 44 20.72 -16.52 6.06
C THR A 44 20.46 -15.23 5.32
N GLU A 45 21.26 -14.82 4.31
CA GLU A 45 20.99 -13.56 3.59
C GLU A 45 19.69 -13.61 2.77
N THR A 46 19.43 -14.73 2.09
CA THR A 46 18.21 -14.89 1.29
C THR A 46 16.97 -14.95 2.20
N THR A 47 17.09 -15.61 3.37
CA THR A 47 16.00 -15.67 4.35
C THR A 47 15.82 -14.35 5.11
N ILE A 48 16.88 -13.62 5.46
CA ILE A 48 16.80 -12.32 6.15
C ILE A 48 16.22 -11.25 5.20
N ALA A 49 16.55 -11.27 3.91
CA ALA A 49 15.94 -10.37 2.92
C ALA A 49 14.47 -10.70 2.64
N GLN A 50 14.09 -11.98 2.69
CA GLN A 50 12.69 -12.43 2.58
C GLN A 50 11.86 -12.19 3.86
N VAL A 51 12.53 -11.98 5.00
CA VAL A 51 11.95 -11.47 6.25
C VAL A 51 11.87 -9.93 6.25
N ASN A 52 11.94 -9.29 5.07
CA ASN A 52 11.12 -8.09 4.87
C ASN A 52 9.64 -8.53 4.88
N GLU A 53 9.12 -8.76 6.09
CA GLU A 53 7.74 -9.12 6.39
C GLU A 53 6.77 -8.50 5.36
N ALA A 54 6.20 -9.37 4.52
CA ALA A 54 5.31 -8.98 3.44
C ALA A 54 4.15 -8.13 4.00
N VAL A 55 4.21 -6.83 3.76
CA VAL A 55 3.14 -5.92 4.18
C VAL A 55 1.90 -6.23 3.34
N ALA A 56 0.74 -6.36 3.99
CA ALA A 56 -0.53 -6.49 3.28
C ALA A 56 -0.68 -5.32 2.28
N GLN A 57 -0.85 -5.63 0.99
CA GLN A 57 -0.94 -4.60 -0.04
C GLN A 57 -2.36 -4.00 -0.14
N VAL A 58 -3.35 -4.63 0.49
CA VAL A 58 -4.71 -4.09 0.61
C VAL A 58 -4.87 -3.44 1.98
N ARG A 59 -4.70 -2.11 2.06
CA ARG A 59 -4.82 -1.33 3.31
C ARG A 59 -5.78 -0.15 3.16
N PRO A 60 -7.11 -0.37 3.15
CA PRO A 60 -8.11 0.67 2.92
C PRO A 60 -7.98 1.86 3.89
N TRP A 61 -7.79 1.57 5.17
CA TRP A 61 -7.66 2.60 6.21
C TRP A 61 -6.42 3.47 6.04
N VAL A 62 -5.29 2.90 5.62
CA VAL A 62 -4.06 3.68 5.37
C VAL A 62 -4.29 4.66 4.22
N ARG A 63 -4.96 4.22 3.15
CA ARG A 63 -5.31 5.09 2.03
C ARG A 63 -6.27 6.20 2.44
N TYR A 64 -7.26 5.88 3.26
CA TYR A 64 -8.21 6.86 3.80
C TYR A 64 -7.51 7.91 4.65
N TRP A 65 -6.73 7.48 5.65
CA TRP A 65 -6.06 8.41 6.57
C TRP A 65 -4.98 9.25 5.88
N ALA A 66 -4.27 8.71 4.90
CA ALA A 66 -3.36 9.50 4.05
C ALA A 66 -4.11 10.64 3.34
N ARG A 67 -5.31 10.35 2.82
CA ARG A 67 -6.16 11.36 2.15
C ARG A 67 -6.76 12.36 3.14
N MET A 68 -7.21 11.93 4.31
CA MET A 68 -7.74 12.84 5.33
C MET A 68 -6.66 13.76 5.87
N PHE A 69 -5.46 13.24 6.10
CA PHE A 69 -4.30 14.05 6.48
C PHE A 69 -4.03 15.16 5.46
N ASP A 70 -3.98 14.79 4.18
CA ASP A 70 -3.78 15.74 3.07
C ASP A 70 -4.86 16.84 3.02
N VAL A 71 -6.13 16.45 3.10
CA VAL A 71 -7.27 17.38 3.05
C VAL A 71 -7.26 18.31 4.27
N MET A 72 -7.00 17.80 5.47
CA MET A 72 -6.92 18.59 6.71
C MET A 72 -5.72 19.54 6.70
N LEU A 73 -4.56 19.05 6.26
CA LEU A 73 -3.35 19.86 6.14
C LEU A 73 -3.54 21.02 5.17
N PHE A 74 -4.25 20.78 4.06
CA PHE A 74 -4.58 21.81 3.09
C PHE A 74 -5.68 22.76 3.56
N SER A 75 -6.72 22.26 4.25
CA SER A 75 -7.85 23.08 4.66
C SER A 75 -7.52 24.08 5.75
N LEU A 76 -6.54 23.80 6.62
CA LEU A 76 -6.11 24.72 7.68
C LEU A 76 -5.65 26.10 7.15
N PRO A 77 -4.60 26.21 6.32
CA PRO A 77 -4.14 27.51 5.83
C PRO A 77 -5.18 28.18 4.92
N VAL A 78 -5.92 27.41 4.11
CA VAL A 78 -6.96 27.95 3.24
C VAL A 78 -8.10 28.53 4.06
N GLY A 79 -8.60 27.79 5.05
CA GLY A 79 -9.64 28.24 5.96
C GLY A 79 -9.22 29.47 6.76
N LEU A 80 -7.98 29.50 7.25
CA LEU A 80 -7.43 30.66 7.96
C LEU A 80 -7.40 31.90 7.06
N VAL A 81 -6.87 31.80 5.84
CA VAL A 81 -6.82 32.92 4.89
C VAL A 81 -8.23 33.42 4.57
N ILE A 82 -9.18 32.50 4.35
CA ILE A 82 -10.56 32.88 4.05
C ILE A 82 -11.23 33.55 5.25
N GLY A 83 -11.05 33.03 6.46
CA GLY A 83 -11.59 33.66 7.67
C GLY A 83 -11.02 35.05 7.95
N LEU A 84 -9.75 35.28 7.59
CA LEU A 84 -9.11 36.59 7.73
C LEU A 84 -9.56 37.60 6.67
N LEU A 85 -9.76 37.15 5.42
CA LEU A 85 -10.17 38.03 4.31
C LEU A 85 -11.68 38.24 4.23
N PHE A 86 -12.45 37.24 4.65
CA PHE A 86 -13.91 37.18 4.56
C PHE A 86 -14.49 36.63 5.88
N PRO A 87 -14.56 37.44 6.96
CA PRO A 87 -14.99 36.99 8.27
C PRO A 87 -16.39 36.34 8.27
N ASP A 88 -17.29 36.81 7.41
CA ASP A 88 -18.66 36.31 7.30
C ASP A 88 -18.79 35.02 6.46
N ALA A 89 -17.70 34.49 5.88
CA ALA A 89 -17.74 33.32 5.00
C ALA A 89 -18.27 32.05 5.68
N PHE A 90 -18.06 31.95 7.00
CA PHE A 90 -18.48 30.82 7.84
C PHE A 90 -19.73 31.11 8.67
N ALA A 91 -20.38 32.27 8.49
CA ALA A 91 -21.48 32.70 9.36
C ALA A 91 -22.78 31.88 9.17
N LYS A 92 -22.95 31.19 8.04
CA LYS A 92 -24.13 30.39 7.73
C LYS A 92 -23.75 28.94 7.45
N PRO A 93 -24.51 27.94 7.94
CA PRO A 93 -24.23 26.52 7.66
C PRO A 93 -24.17 26.20 6.16
N GLU A 94 -25.01 26.87 5.34
CA GLU A 94 -25.01 26.69 3.89
C GLU A 94 -23.73 27.21 3.22
N SER A 95 -23.21 28.36 3.67
CA SER A 95 -21.97 28.93 3.13
C SER A 95 -20.75 28.14 3.57
N GLU A 96 -20.74 27.67 4.82
CA GLU A 96 -19.71 26.77 5.35
C GLU A 96 -19.65 25.46 4.55
N GLN A 97 -20.81 24.81 4.32
CA GLN A 97 -20.87 23.56 3.55
C GLN A 97 -20.42 23.76 2.10
N LEU A 98 -20.85 24.85 1.44
CA LEU A 98 -20.41 25.18 0.09
C LEU A 98 -18.90 25.41 0.05
N LEU A 99 -18.37 26.16 1.02
CA LEU A 99 -16.95 26.45 1.12
C LEU A 99 -16.13 25.17 1.36
N GLY A 100 -16.61 24.25 2.21
CA GLY A 100 -16.00 22.94 2.40
C GLY A 100 -15.93 22.12 1.11
N ILE A 101 -16.99 22.13 0.30
CA ILE A 101 -17.01 21.49 -1.03
C ILE A 101 -16.00 22.14 -1.98
N LEU A 102 -15.93 23.48 -2.00
CA LEU A 102 -14.98 24.21 -2.84
C LEU A 102 -13.52 23.96 -2.43
N ILE A 103 -13.23 23.95 -1.13
CA ILE A 103 -11.90 23.60 -0.60
C ILE A 103 -11.55 22.17 -1.02
N LEU A 104 -12.47 21.21 -0.83
CA LEU A 104 -12.24 19.83 -1.21
C LEU A 104 -12.04 19.63 -2.72
N PHE A 105 -12.79 20.38 -3.53
CA PHE A 105 -12.64 20.38 -4.98
C PHE A 105 -11.30 21.00 -5.40
N SER A 106 -10.90 22.13 -4.81
CA SER A 106 -9.62 22.79 -5.10
C SER A 106 -8.42 21.89 -4.76
N TRP A 107 -8.53 21.07 -3.71
CA TRP A 107 -7.53 20.06 -3.37
C TRP A 107 -7.27 19.07 -4.52
N THR A 108 -8.24 18.80 -5.41
CA THR A 108 -8.01 17.90 -6.55
C THR A 108 -6.93 18.40 -7.51
N PHE A 109 -6.85 19.72 -7.70
CA PHE A 109 -5.82 20.36 -8.51
C PHE A 109 -4.47 20.32 -7.80
N VAL A 110 -4.46 20.64 -6.51
CA VAL A 110 -3.23 20.63 -5.70
C VAL A 110 -2.64 19.23 -5.64
N GLU A 111 -3.46 18.19 -5.37
CA GLU A 111 -3.01 16.80 -5.41
C GLU A 111 -2.39 16.48 -6.77
N SER A 112 -3.03 16.88 -7.86
CA SER A 112 -2.55 16.57 -9.21
C SER A 112 -1.20 17.21 -9.51
N ILE A 113 -1.00 18.46 -9.08
CA ILE A 113 0.29 19.15 -9.16
C ILE A 113 1.35 18.40 -8.33
N LEU A 114 1.03 18.02 -7.10
CA LEU A 114 1.95 17.28 -6.22
C LEU A 114 2.34 15.91 -6.80
N LEU A 115 1.40 15.21 -7.42
CA LEU A 115 1.66 13.92 -8.06
C LEU A 115 2.56 14.05 -9.30
N VAL A 116 2.39 15.10 -10.10
CA VAL A 116 3.26 15.34 -11.26
C VAL A 116 4.64 15.81 -10.82
N ALA A 117 4.72 16.71 -9.84
CA ALA A 117 5.98 17.31 -9.40
C ALA A 117 6.83 16.38 -8.53
N PHE A 118 6.19 15.66 -7.59
CA PHE A 118 6.88 14.87 -6.57
C PHE A 118 6.52 13.37 -6.60
N GLY A 119 5.56 12.95 -7.41
CA GLY A 119 5.08 11.56 -7.43
C GLY A 119 4.31 11.13 -6.16
N THR A 120 4.08 12.04 -5.22
CA THR A 120 3.44 11.76 -3.93
C THR A 120 2.79 13.01 -3.33
N THR A 121 2.05 12.83 -2.23
CA THR A 121 1.49 13.91 -1.39
C THR A 121 2.03 13.78 0.05
N PRO A 122 1.99 14.84 0.88
CA PRO A 122 2.48 14.78 2.26
C PRO A 122 1.89 13.61 3.06
N GLY A 123 0.59 13.37 2.96
CA GLY A 123 -0.10 12.26 3.60
C GLY A 123 0.33 10.91 3.05
N LYS A 124 0.41 10.75 1.72
CA LYS A 124 0.86 9.48 1.13
C LYS A 124 2.31 9.16 1.48
N TRP A 125 3.16 10.18 1.55
CA TRP A 125 4.52 10.04 2.06
C TRP A 125 4.50 9.60 3.53
N LEU A 126 3.77 10.29 4.39
CA LEU A 126 3.68 9.98 5.83
C LEU A 126 3.20 8.53 6.06
N PHE A 127 2.20 8.09 5.31
CA PHE A 127 1.57 6.78 5.41
C PHE A 127 2.21 5.71 4.51
N GLN A 128 3.36 5.99 3.89
CA GLN A 128 4.12 5.05 3.06
C GLN A 128 3.26 4.35 1.98
N THR A 129 2.51 5.17 1.25
CA THR A 129 1.68 4.74 0.12
C THR A 129 2.33 5.22 -1.16
N ARG A 130 2.78 4.30 -2.01
CA ARG A 130 3.43 4.60 -3.29
C ARG A 130 2.58 4.19 -4.47
N PHE A 131 2.68 4.95 -5.55
CA PHE A 131 2.10 4.59 -6.84
C PHE A 131 3.11 3.82 -7.67
N VAL A 132 2.62 2.79 -8.34
CA VAL A 132 3.34 2.08 -9.39
C VAL A 132 2.47 2.12 -10.64
N LEU A 133 2.92 2.86 -11.65
CA LEU A 133 2.26 2.87 -12.95
C LEU A 133 2.55 1.57 -13.67
N THR A 134 1.51 0.99 -14.27
CA THR A 134 1.66 -0.23 -15.08
C THR A 134 2.46 0.04 -16.37
N SER A 135 2.43 1.29 -16.86
CA SER A 135 3.17 1.75 -18.04
C SER A 135 4.65 2.09 -17.78
N GLY A 136 5.08 2.17 -16.51
CA GLY A 136 6.44 2.59 -16.14
C GLY A 136 6.75 4.09 -16.34
N THR A 137 5.78 4.90 -16.76
CA THR A 137 5.94 6.36 -16.97
C THR A 137 5.57 7.16 -15.71
N VAL A 138 5.93 8.45 -15.68
CA VAL A 138 5.42 9.41 -14.68
C VAL A 138 3.99 9.84 -15.02
N PHE A 139 3.26 10.41 -14.04
CA PHE A 139 1.92 10.95 -14.28
C PHE A 139 1.97 12.17 -15.21
N THR A 140 1.11 12.19 -16.23
CA THR A 140 0.73 13.46 -16.85
C THR A 140 -0.27 14.20 -15.95
N PHE A 141 -0.33 15.53 -16.07
CA PHE A 141 -1.27 16.33 -15.27
C PHE A 141 -2.73 15.93 -15.51
N SER A 142 -3.11 15.65 -16.77
CA SER A 142 -4.46 15.23 -17.13
C SER A 142 -4.84 13.89 -16.48
N GLU A 143 -3.92 12.92 -16.45
CA GLU A 143 -4.15 11.62 -15.80
C GLU A 143 -4.29 11.76 -14.28
N ALA A 144 -3.39 12.54 -13.65
CA ALA A 144 -3.43 12.81 -12.23
C ALA A 144 -4.74 13.52 -11.83
N LEU A 145 -5.15 14.52 -12.59
CA LEU A 145 -6.39 15.28 -12.37
C LEU A 145 -7.63 14.43 -12.61
N SER A 146 -7.70 13.69 -13.72
CA SER A 146 -8.81 12.77 -14.00
C SER A 146 -9.01 11.78 -12.85
N ARG A 147 -7.91 11.23 -12.33
CA ARG A 147 -7.95 10.35 -11.16
C ARG A 147 -8.44 11.09 -9.91
N SER A 148 -7.88 12.26 -9.62
CA SER A 148 -8.22 13.02 -8.41
C SER A 148 -9.71 13.45 -8.38
N VAL A 149 -10.24 13.90 -9.51
CA VAL A 149 -11.66 14.25 -9.67
C VAL A 149 -12.55 13.02 -9.48
N LYS A 150 -12.16 11.84 -10.01
CA LYS A 150 -12.90 10.59 -9.77
C LYS A 150 -12.90 10.22 -8.28
N VAL A 151 -11.80 10.45 -7.55
CA VAL A 151 -11.76 10.24 -6.08
C VAL A 151 -12.73 11.18 -5.38
N TRP A 152 -12.74 12.47 -5.77
CA TRP A 152 -13.64 13.46 -5.18
C TRP A 152 -15.12 13.10 -5.35
N TRP A 153 -15.56 12.71 -6.55
CA TRP A 153 -16.96 12.33 -6.77
C TRP A 153 -17.28 10.90 -6.30
N ARG A 154 -16.51 9.89 -6.73
CA ARG A 154 -16.82 8.46 -6.50
C ARG A 154 -16.31 7.92 -5.16
N GLY A 155 -15.44 8.65 -4.48
CA GLY A 155 -14.86 8.26 -3.19
C GLY A 155 -15.35 9.14 -2.03
N LEU A 156 -15.38 10.47 -2.24
CA LEU A 156 -15.78 11.44 -1.20
C LEU A 156 -17.20 11.97 -1.37
N GLY A 157 -17.95 11.52 -2.38
CA GLY A 157 -19.33 11.95 -2.60
C GLY A 157 -19.49 13.46 -2.70
N ILE A 158 -18.55 14.16 -3.36
CA ILE A 158 -18.48 15.63 -3.54
C ILE A 158 -18.15 16.40 -2.25
N GLY A 159 -18.21 15.75 -1.09
CA GLY A 159 -18.07 16.38 0.22
C GLY A 159 -19.35 16.34 1.07
N PHE A 160 -20.45 15.75 0.56
CA PHE A 160 -21.65 15.53 1.37
C PHE A 160 -21.44 14.34 2.33
N PRO A 161 -21.60 14.50 3.65
CA PRO A 161 -21.25 13.47 4.63
C PRO A 161 -21.93 12.10 4.40
N LEU A 162 -23.24 12.08 4.14
CA LEU A 162 -23.98 10.82 3.93
C LEU A 162 -23.60 10.14 2.61
N VAL A 163 -23.42 10.91 1.53
CA VAL A 163 -23.01 10.39 0.23
C VAL A 163 -21.57 9.88 0.29
N SER A 164 -20.68 10.62 0.96
CA SER A 164 -19.29 10.23 1.24
C SER A 164 -19.24 8.88 1.96
N LEU A 165 -20.05 8.69 3.01
CA LEU A 165 -20.10 7.42 3.74
C LEU A 165 -20.48 6.24 2.83
N ILE A 166 -21.55 6.37 2.05
CA ILE A 166 -22.01 5.31 1.13
C ILE A 166 -20.93 5.01 0.08
N THR A 167 -20.41 6.05 -0.59
CA THR A 167 -19.39 5.89 -1.64
C THR A 167 -18.10 5.28 -1.09
N MET A 168 -17.71 5.63 0.13
CA MET A 168 -16.59 5.03 0.84
C MET A 168 -16.81 3.56 1.18
N ILE A 169 -18.01 3.16 1.64
CA ILE A 169 -18.34 1.75 1.89
C ILE A 169 -18.23 0.94 0.59
N VAL A 170 -18.77 1.48 -0.52
CA VAL A 170 -18.65 0.83 -1.83
C VAL A 170 -17.18 0.75 -2.27
N ALA A 171 -16.39 1.80 -2.06
CA ALA A 171 -14.98 1.81 -2.38
C ALA A 171 -14.16 0.82 -1.54
N TYR A 172 -14.48 0.69 -0.24
CA TYR A 172 -13.90 -0.28 0.67
C TYR A 172 -14.13 -1.70 0.15
N ASN A 173 -15.39 -2.07 -0.11
CA ASN A 173 -15.76 -3.39 -0.61
C ASN A 173 -15.09 -3.72 -1.96
N LYS A 174 -15.02 -2.74 -2.87
CA LYS A 174 -14.31 -2.90 -4.16
C LYS A 174 -12.82 -3.12 -3.94
N LEU A 175 -12.19 -2.37 -3.06
CA LEU A 175 -10.77 -2.49 -2.78
C LEU A 175 -10.44 -3.82 -2.09
N THR A 176 -11.25 -4.28 -1.15
CA THR A 176 -11.02 -5.55 -0.45
C THR A 176 -11.27 -6.76 -1.35
N ASN A 177 -12.28 -6.71 -2.21
CA ASN A 177 -12.64 -7.84 -3.07
C ASN A 177 -11.84 -7.89 -4.36
N ASN A 178 -11.50 -6.73 -4.95
CA ASN A 178 -10.88 -6.64 -6.27
C ASN A 178 -9.43 -6.12 -6.23
N GLN A 179 -8.89 -5.81 -5.03
CA GLN A 179 -7.55 -5.23 -4.80
C GLN A 179 -7.30 -3.84 -5.42
N HIS A 180 -8.28 -3.29 -6.15
CA HIS A 180 -8.20 -1.96 -6.77
C HIS A 180 -9.51 -1.19 -6.59
N THR A 181 -9.43 0.14 -6.52
CA THR A 181 -10.61 1.01 -6.60
C THR A 181 -10.94 1.33 -8.06
N SER A 182 -12.16 1.82 -8.32
CA SER A 182 -12.58 2.16 -9.68
C SER A 182 -11.69 3.22 -10.34
N TRP A 183 -11.29 4.25 -9.61
CA TRP A 183 -10.42 5.30 -10.13
C TRP A 183 -8.96 4.88 -10.30
N ASP A 184 -8.47 3.88 -9.55
CA ASP A 184 -7.13 3.33 -9.75
C ASP A 184 -7.11 2.40 -10.98
N LYS A 185 -8.17 1.60 -11.16
CA LYS A 185 -8.38 0.76 -12.34
C LYS A 185 -8.45 1.60 -13.61
N ASP A 186 -9.27 2.65 -13.61
CA ASP A 186 -9.44 3.54 -14.76
C ASP A 186 -8.14 4.26 -15.16
N ALA A 187 -7.20 4.41 -14.23
CA ALA A 187 -5.92 5.07 -14.45
C ALA A 187 -4.75 4.07 -14.67
N GLY A 188 -5.00 2.76 -14.59
CA GLY A 188 -3.96 1.75 -14.76
C GLY A 188 -2.88 1.77 -13.67
N ILE A 189 -3.24 2.14 -12.43
CA ILE A 189 -2.29 2.31 -11.31
C ILE A 189 -2.44 1.19 -10.30
N ILE A 190 -1.30 0.72 -9.81
CA ILE A 190 -1.21 -0.17 -8.66
C ILE A 190 -0.70 0.64 -7.47
N ILE A 191 -1.35 0.48 -6.33
CA ILE A 191 -0.92 1.11 -5.07
C ILE A 191 -0.13 0.07 -4.28
N LYS A 192 1.09 0.44 -3.89
CA LYS A 192 1.91 -0.36 -2.99
C LYS A 192 2.01 0.30 -1.63
N HIS A 193 1.99 -0.52 -0.60
CA HIS A 193 2.15 -0.08 0.79
C HIS A 193 3.43 -0.67 1.39
N GLU A 194 4.16 0.19 2.10
CA GLU A 194 5.33 -0.22 2.88
C GLU A 194 5.02 -0.15 4.39
N ARG A 195 6.00 -0.57 5.21
CA ARG A 195 5.91 -0.46 6.67
C ARG A 195 5.92 0.99 7.08
N ILE A 196 4.96 1.38 7.91
CA ILE A 196 4.91 2.71 8.50
C ILE A 196 5.73 2.64 9.79
N GLY A 197 6.86 3.36 9.84
CA GLY A 197 7.69 3.41 11.03
C GLY A 197 7.01 4.14 12.19
N VAL A 198 7.32 3.76 13.43
CA VAL A 198 6.77 4.36 14.66
C VAL A 198 6.82 5.89 14.67
N PRO A 199 7.91 6.57 14.26
CA PRO A 199 7.93 8.04 14.25
C PRO A 199 6.85 8.67 13.37
N ARG A 200 6.56 8.07 12.21
CA ARG A 200 5.52 8.57 11.29
C ARG A 200 4.13 8.38 11.87
N VAL A 201 3.90 7.28 12.60
CA VAL A 201 2.65 7.05 13.34
C VAL A 201 2.47 8.12 14.41
N ILE A 202 3.51 8.41 15.20
CA ILE A 202 3.46 9.46 16.23
C ILE A 202 3.13 10.81 15.59
N VAL A 203 3.81 11.21 14.52
CA VAL A 203 3.54 12.46 13.79
C VAL A 203 2.09 12.52 13.30
N ALA A 204 1.58 11.44 12.71
CA ALA A 204 0.19 11.38 12.23
C ALA A 204 -0.81 11.56 13.38
N ILE A 205 -0.62 10.83 14.49
CA ILE A 205 -1.51 10.91 15.66
C ILE A 205 -1.48 12.31 16.26
N THR A 206 -0.29 12.87 16.49
CA THR A 206 -0.14 14.23 17.03
C THR A 206 -0.84 15.26 16.14
N PHE A 207 -0.68 15.15 14.82
CA PHE A 207 -1.36 16.04 13.88
C PHE A 207 -2.89 15.97 14.03
N PHE A 208 -3.48 14.77 14.04
CA PHE A 208 -4.94 14.64 14.17
C PHE A 208 -5.43 15.15 15.52
N VAL A 209 -4.73 14.85 16.63
CA VAL A 209 -5.08 15.34 17.96
C VAL A 209 -5.07 16.87 18.01
N LEU A 210 -4.02 17.50 17.49
CA LEU A 210 -3.92 18.97 17.43
C LEU A 210 -5.00 19.59 16.53
N TYR A 211 -5.29 18.96 15.39
CA TYR A 211 -6.35 19.40 14.49
C TYR A 211 -7.72 19.36 15.19
N PHE A 212 -8.07 18.25 15.82
CA PHE A 212 -9.33 18.15 16.57
C PHE A 212 -9.39 19.11 17.74
N ALA A 213 -8.29 19.28 18.49
CA ALA A 213 -8.22 20.24 19.59
C ALA A 213 -8.47 21.68 19.11
N LEU A 214 -7.92 22.06 17.95
CA LEU A 214 -8.14 23.36 17.32
C LEU A 214 -9.62 23.58 16.96
N ILE A 215 -10.25 22.59 16.30
CA ILE A 215 -11.67 22.68 15.91
C ILE A 215 -12.58 22.79 17.15
N VAL A 216 -12.32 21.98 18.18
CA VAL A 216 -13.09 22.04 19.43
C VAL A 216 -12.89 23.39 20.11
N ALA A 217 -11.66 23.88 20.20
CA ALA A 217 -11.38 25.19 20.79
C ALA A 217 -12.10 26.33 20.05
N GLY A 218 -12.10 26.32 18.72
CA GLY A 218 -12.87 27.27 17.91
C GLY A 218 -14.37 27.21 18.21
N SER A 219 -14.95 26.00 18.22
CA SER A 219 -16.38 25.83 18.50
C SER A 219 -16.81 26.26 19.90
N VAL A 220 -15.91 26.21 20.88
CA VAL A 220 -16.17 26.66 22.26
C VAL A 220 -16.10 28.19 22.36
N ILE A 221 -15.26 28.84 21.55
CA ILE A 221 -15.16 30.30 21.51
C ILE A 221 -16.40 30.92 20.87
N ASP A 222 -16.99 30.24 19.89
CA ASP A 222 -18.18 30.71 19.15
C ASP A 222 -19.52 30.40 19.85
N ALA A 223 -19.52 29.62 20.95
CA ALA A 223 -20.71 29.19 21.70
C ALA A 223 -21.04 30.11 22.89
#